data_AF-A0A441AMV7-F1
#
_entry.id   AF-A0A441AMV7-F1
#
_cell.length_a   1.000
_cell.length_b   1.000
_cell.length_c   1.000
_cell.angle_alpha   90.00
_cell.angle_beta   90.00
_cell.angle_gamma   90.00
#
_symmetry.space_group_name_H-M   'P 1'
#
loop_
_entity.id
_entity.type
_entity.pdbx_description
1 polymer ?
#
loop_
_entity_poly.entity_id
_entity_poly.type
_entity_poly.pdbx_seq_one_letter_code
_entity_poly.pdbx_strand_id
1 'polypeptide(L)'
;MQLSLTLERELGSLPEGWETMPLGDLARTAEPRNHSRSIDSQLFLRAAAIMLVVIHHATLWPIPGGAATLVMLVGFSLARFQRQRLFAGDTLAVLRPLAANLALYAPIVAGFSLARGEVLWPSVFLVGNLGFTAPPHMMPYLYWFVEAYAQTILLWVILFSIPQARRIAHAMPLVSGIFVLAIAVAAKFLTPLVWYIGGPQIFTLPDMLYLAVLGWCLYFLDTPPKRKAFFSVIAILCLVLAWWGGNWTGSWVKFMLVLGAVFVLLFIPRITLPGWAARLILPVSAASYHIYLFHRVIPDWLLPQLDLGTHQPAGPAAAISIGLASGLVVFWLQKQLLSWLAYRRASRLGWRSHVAGGPLEAAE
;
A
#
# COMPACT_ATOMS: atom_id res chain seq x y z
N MET A 1 -9.36 3.17 -2.23
CA MET A 1 -9.49 1.79 -2.78
C MET A 1 -10.88 1.22 -2.60
N GLN A 2 -11.39 1.00 -1.38
CA GLN A 2 -12.75 0.47 -1.16
C GLN A 2 -13.83 1.31 -1.86
N LEU A 3 -13.71 2.65 -1.83
CA LEU A 3 -14.61 3.55 -2.55
C LEU A 3 -14.61 3.32 -4.07
N SER A 4 -13.42 3.18 -4.67
CA SER A 4 -13.27 2.90 -6.11
C SER A 4 -13.87 1.54 -6.47
N LEU A 5 -13.63 0.50 -5.65
CA LEU A 5 -14.21 -0.83 -5.86
C LEU A 5 -15.74 -0.88 -5.71
N THR A 6 -16.29 -0.10 -4.78
CA THR A 6 -17.74 -0.01 -4.59
C THR A 6 -18.37 0.77 -5.76
N LEU A 7 -17.82 1.92 -6.12
CA LEU A 7 -18.31 2.70 -7.25
C LEU A 7 -18.22 1.92 -8.57
N GLU A 8 -17.14 1.19 -8.80
CA GLU A 8 -16.97 0.34 -9.99
C GLU A 8 -17.90 -0.88 -9.99
N ARG A 9 -18.30 -1.40 -8.82
CA ARG A 9 -19.34 -2.44 -8.73
C ARG A 9 -20.71 -1.92 -9.14
N GLU A 10 -21.05 -0.69 -8.77
CA GLU A 10 -22.34 -0.06 -9.06
C GLU A 10 -22.38 0.49 -10.50
N LEU A 11 -21.28 1.05 -11.01
CA LEU A 11 -21.21 1.75 -12.30
C LEU A 11 -20.60 0.91 -13.44
N GLY A 12 -20.08 -0.29 -13.15
CA GLY A 12 -19.49 -1.21 -14.14
C GLY A 12 -18.04 -0.87 -14.52
N SER A 13 -17.79 0.38 -14.92
CA SER A 13 -16.46 0.95 -15.18
C SER A 13 -16.42 2.41 -14.69
N LEU A 14 -15.24 2.88 -14.27
CA LEU A 14 -15.05 4.29 -13.90
C LEU A 14 -14.24 4.98 -15.00
N PRO A 15 -14.54 6.19 -15.50
CA PRO A 15 -13.70 6.93 -16.47
C PRO A 15 -12.39 7.44 -15.86
N GLU A 16 -11.40 7.79 -16.71
CA GLU A 16 -10.12 8.37 -16.25
C GLU A 16 -10.35 9.75 -15.59
N GLY A 17 -9.71 10.00 -14.45
CA GLY A 17 -9.91 11.25 -13.68
C GLY A 17 -11.23 11.32 -12.89
N TRP A 18 -11.92 10.20 -12.69
CA TRP A 18 -13.18 10.13 -11.94
C TRP A 18 -13.11 10.74 -10.53
N GLU A 19 -11.93 10.74 -9.91
CA GLU A 19 -11.71 11.25 -8.55
C GLU A 19 -12.01 12.74 -8.42
N THR A 20 -11.98 13.46 -9.54
CA THR A 20 -12.25 14.89 -9.62
C THR A 20 -13.55 15.21 -10.34
N MET A 21 -14.30 14.21 -10.81
CA MET A 21 -15.57 14.40 -11.50
C MET A 21 -16.74 14.58 -10.53
N PRO A 22 -17.75 15.43 -10.84
CA PRO A 22 -19.00 15.48 -10.11
C PRO A 22 -19.75 14.14 -10.17
N LEU A 23 -20.41 13.76 -9.07
CA LEU A 23 -21.09 12.45 -8.95
C LEU A 23 -22.18 12.22 -10.01
N GLY A 24 -22.86 13.29 -10.44
CA GLY A 24 -23.91 13.23 -11.47
C GLY A 24 -23.38 12.89 -12.86
N ASP A 25 -22.19 13.37 -13.22
CA ASP A 25 -21.55 13.08 -14.50
C ASP A 25 -20.94 11.67 -14.51
N LEU A 26 -20.50 11.23 -13.34
CA LEU A 26 -20.02 9.86 -13.12
C LEU A 26 -21.14 8.82 -13.28
N ALA A 27 -22.35 9.13 -12.83
CA ALA A 27 -23.52 8.24 -13.00
C ALA A 27 -23.94 8.11 -14.49
N ARG A 28 -23.70 9.14 -15.30
CA ARG A 28 -24.04 9.16 -16.73
C ARG A 28 -23.05 8.42 -17.61
N THR A 29 -21.86 8.11 -17.10
CA THR A 29 -20.80 7.37 -17.81
C THR A 29 -20.83 5.86 -17.50
N ALA A 30 -21.85 5.37 -16.78
CA ALA A 30 -22.01 3.95 -16.48
C ALA A 30 -22.24 3.14 -17.77
N GLU A 31 -21.35 2.19 -18.05
CA GLU A 31 -21.48 1.29 -19.19
C GLU A 31 -22.20 -0.02 -18.84
N PRO A 32 -22.91 -0.63 -19.81
CA PRO A 32 -23.57 -1.93 -19.60
C PRO A 32 -22.57 -3.03 -19.23
N ARG A 33 -23.04 -4.01 -18.44
CA ARG A 33 -22.26 -5.13 -17.86
C ARG A 33 -21.59 -5.98 -18.94
N ASN A 34 -20.42 -5.57 -19.38
CA ASN A 34 -19.66 -6.28 -20.39
C ASN A 34 -18.89 -7.47 -19.78
N HIS A 35 -18.61 -8.50 -20.58
CA HIS A 35 -17.85 -9.69 -20.11
C HIS A 35 -16.40 -9.36 -19.73
N SER A 36 -15.86 -8.26 -20.28
CA SER A 36 -14.57 -7.68 -19.92
C SER A 36 -14.74 -6.49 -18.99
N ARG A 37 -13.86 -6.35 -18.00
CA ARG A 37 -13.78 -5.20 -17.09
C ARG A 37 -12.46 -4.48 -17.29
N SER A 38 -12.52 -3.18 -17.51
CA SER A 38 -11.35 -2.30 -17.52
C SER A 38 -11.05 -1.83 -16.11
N ILE A 39 -10.04 -2.41 -15.47
CA ILE A 39 -9.62 -2.01 -14.12
C ILE A 39 -8.45 -1.03 -14.18
N ASP A 40 -8.33 -0.21 -13.14
CA ASP A 40 -7.18 0.67 -12.97
C ASP A 40 -5.88 -0.14 -12.80
N SER A 41 -4.83 0.24 -13.54
CA SER A 41 -3.57 -0.50 -13.53
C SER A 41 -2.89 -0.48 -12.15
N GLN A 42 -3.16 0.53 -11.32
CA GLN A 42 -2.72 0.58 -9.93
C GLN A 42 -3.26 -0.60 -9.11
N LEU A 43 -4.51 -1.04 -9.38
CA LEU A 43 -5.12 -2.16 -8.68
C LEU A 43 -4.49 -3.49 -9.11
N PHE A 44 -4.24 -3.64 -10.41
CA PHE A 44 -3.52 -4.79 -10.95
C PHE A 44 -2.11 -4.89 -10.36
N LEU A 45 -1.33 -3.80 -10.43
CA LEU A 45 0.03 -3.75 -9.92
C LEU A 45 0.09 -4.04 -8.42
N ARG A 46 -0.87 -3.56 -7.64
CA ARG A 46 -0.95 -3.87 -6.21
C ARG A 46 -1.17 -5.36 -5.95
N ALA A 47 -2.07 -6.01 -6.70
CA ALA A 47 -2.31 -7.45 -6.60
C ALA A 47 -1.08 -8.26 -7.03
N ALA A 48 -0.46 -7.90 -8.15
CA ALA A 48 0.77 -8.54 -8.63
C ALA A 48 1.91 -8.37 -7.61
N ALA A 49 2.10 -7.16 -7.09
CA ALA A 49 3.16 -6.86 -6.14
C ALA A 49 3.01 -7.61 -4.81
N ILE A 50 1.79 -7.71 -4.26
CA ILE A 50 1.58 -8.49 -3.03
C ILE A 50 1.77 -9.99 -3.28
N MET A 51 1.35 -10.51 -4.44
CA MET A 51 1.63 -11.91 -4.81
C MET A 51 3.13 -12.18 -4.91
N LEU A 52 3.90 -11.27 -5.50
CA LEU A 52 5.36 -11.38 -5.55
C LEU A 52 5.99 -11.40 -4.15
N VAL A 53 5.47 -10.61 -3.20
CA VAL A 53 5.92 -10.67 -1.79
C VAL A 53 5.66 -12.05 -1.18
N VAL A 54 4.44 -12.59 -1.37
CA VAL A 54 4.09 -13.91 -0.84
C VAL A 54 4.97 -15.01 -1.45
N ILE A 55 5.17 -14.99 -2.77
CA ILE A 55 6.02 -15.96 -3.47
C ILE A 55 7.49 -15.83 -3.02
N HIS A 56 7.99 -14.59 -2.90
CA HIS A 56 9.37 -14.35 -2.45
C HIS A 56 9.64 -14.89 -1.05
N HIS A 57 8.67 -14.82 -0.14
CA HIS A 57 8.81 -15.34 1.22
C HIS A 57 8.48 -16.83 1.37
N ALA A 58 7.78 -17.44 0.41
CA ALA A 58 7.47 -18.86 0.40
C ALA A 58 8.50 -19.71 -0.37
N THR A 59 9.32 -19.08 -1.21
CA THR A 59 10.31 -19.75 -2.07
C THR A 59 11.72 -19.20 -1.81
N LEU A 60 12.73 -19.83 -2.42
CA LEU A 60 14.10 -19.30 -2.44
C LEU A 60 14.34 -18.33 -3.62
N TRP A 61 13.29 -17.93 -4.34
CA TRP A 61 13.44 -17.10 -5.52
C TRP A 61 13.78 -15.64 -5.13
N PRO A 62 14.83 -15.04 -5.72
CA PRO A 62 15.29 -13.70 -5.38
C PRO A 62 14.43 -12.63 -6.08
N ILE A 63 13.17 -12.48 -5.65
CA ILE A 63 12.17 -11.59 -6.27
C ILE A 63 11.71 -10.49 -5.29
N PRO A 64 12.62 -9.63 -4.78
CA PRO A 64 12.27 -8.59 -3.81
C PRO A 64 11.52 -7.39 -4.43
N GLY A 65 11.26 -7.40 -5.74
CA GLY A 65 10.62 -6.30 -6.47
C GLY A 65 9.18 -6.00 -6.03
N GLY A 66 8.44 -7.00 -5.54
CA GLY A 66 7.05 -6.81 -5.09
C GLY A 66 6.92 -5.76 -3.98
N ALA A 67 7.77 -5.84 -2.95
CA ALA A 67 7.75 -4.87 -1.85
C ALA A 67 8.13 -3.46 -2.33
N ALA A 68 9.13 -3.35 -3.21
CA ALA A 68 9.55 -2.07 -3.79
C ALA A 68 8.41 -1.41 -4.60
N THR A 69 7.69 -2.20 -5.41
CA THR A 69 6.51 -1.73 -6.14
C THR A 69 5.41 -1.29 -5.18
N LEU A 70 5.15 -2.01 -4.07
CA LEU A 70 4.16 -1.57 -3.08
C LEU A 70 4.53 -0.23 -2.45
N VAL A 71 5.80 0.01 -2.09
CA VAL A 71 6.26 1.31 -1.57
C VAL A 71 6.03 2.43 -2.59
N MET A 72 6.34 2.19 -3.87
CA MET A 72 6.04 3.14 -4.94
C MET A 72 4.54 3.42 -5.05
N LEU A 73 3.70 2.38 -4.98
CA LEU A 73 2.25 2.52 -5.03
C LEU A 73 1.68 3.26 -3.81
N VAL A 74 2.35 3.27 -2.65
CA VAL A 74 1.97 4.11 -1.49
C VAL A 74 2.04 5.57 -1.88
N GLY A 75 3.17 6.03 -2.42
CA GLY A 75 3.33 7.41 -2.84
C GLY A 75 2.40 7.83 -3.99
N PHE A 76 2.22 6.94 -4.97
CA PHE A 76 1.23 7.16 -6.04
C PHE A 76 -0.19 7.29 -5.47
N SER A 77 -0.56 6.44 -4.50
CA SER A 77 -1.86 6.52 -3.82
C SER A 77 -2.03 7.81 -3.02
N LEU A 78 -0.96 8.30 -2.38
CA LEU A 78 -0.99 9.56 -1.65
C LEU A 78 -1.25 10.74 -2.58
N ALA A 79 -0.52 10.82 -3.70
CA ALA A 79 -0.70 11.86 -4.70
C ALA A 79 -2.11 11.81 -5.31
N ARG A 80 -2.61 10.61 -5.58
CA ARG A 80 -3.91 10.42 -6.22
C ARG A 80 -5.09 10.70 -5.29
N PHE A 81 -5.07 10.20 -4.06
CA PHE A 81 -6.25 10.18 -3.19
C PHE A 81 -6.18 11.11 -1.97
N GLN A 82 -4.98 11.52 -1.55
CA GLN A 82 -4.79 12.32 -0.32
C GLN A 82 -4.20 13.71 -0.60
N ARG A 83 -3.74 13.98 -1.83
CA ARG A 83 -3.19 15.27 -2.28
C ARG A 83 -4.00 16.45 -1.80
N GLN A 84 -5.29 16.50 -2.12
CA GLN A 84 -6.14 17.65 -1.81
C GLN A 84 -6.18 17.93 -0.30
N ARG A 85 -6.22 16.88 0.54
CA ARG A 85 -6.22 17.00 2.00
C ARG A 85 -4.87 17.46 2.53
N LEU A 86 -3.77 16.87 2.06
CA LEU A 86 -2.41 17.30 2.39
C LEU A 86 -2.20 18.79 2.06
N PHE A 87 -2.64 19.18 0.87
CA PHE A 87 -2.55 20.52 0.32
C PHE A 87 -3.46 21.53 1.04
N ALA A 88 -4.55 21.06 1.65
CA ALA A 88 -5.41 21.84 2.53
C ALA A 88 -4.90 21.89 3.98
N GLY A 89 -3.91 21.07 4.35
CA GLY A 89 -3.44 20.94 5.73
C GLY A 89 -4.35 20.10 6.63
N ASP A 90 -5.26 19.30 6.05
CA ASP A 90 -6.13 18.37 6.80
C ASP A 90 -5.35 17.09 7.16
N THR A 91 -4.48 17.23 8.16
CA THR A 91 -3.60 16.16 8.63
C THR A 91 -4.38 15.00 9.24
N LEU A 92 -5.45 15.30 9.99
CA LEU A 92 -6.25 14.29 10.67
C LEU A 92 -6.92 13.34 9.68
N ALA A 93 -7.46 13.85 8.56
CA ALA A 93 -8.08 13.00 7.55
C ALA A 93 -7.08 12.07 6.85
N VAL A 94 -5.81 12.47 6.75
CA VAL A 94 -4.72 11.64 6.20
C VAL A 94 -4.25 10.58 7.21
N LEU A 95 -4.24 10.91 8.50
CA LEU A 95 -3.83 9.97 9.56
C LEU A 95 -4.89 8.91 9.90
N ARG A 96 -6.19 9.16 9.64
CA ARG A 96 -7.26 8.20 9.91
C ARG A 96 -7.06 6.82 9.23
N PRO A 97 -6.78 6.73 7.91
CA PRO A 97 -6.47 5.45 7.27
C PRO A 97 -5.21 4.78 7.84
N LEU A 98 -4.19 5.56 8.20
CA LEU A 98 -2.99 5.02 8.85
C LEU A 98 -3.34 4.38 10.19
N ALA A 99 -4.12 5.07 11.03
CA ALA A 99 -4.56 4.54 12.32
C ALA A 99 -5.37 3.23 12.16
N ALA A 100 -6.23 3.14 11.15
CA ALA A 100 -6.97 1.91 10.87
C ALA A 100 -6.07 0.73 10.48
N ASN A 101 -5.00 0.99 9.72
CA ASN A 101 -3.99 -0.03 9.38
C ASN A 101 -3.18 -0.43 10.63
N LEU A 102 -2.73 0.54 11.42
CA LEU A 102 -1.97 0.28 12.65
C LEU A 102 -2.81 -0.45 13.71
N ALA A 103 -4.12 -0.21 13.77
CA ALA A 103 -5.02 -0.95 14.65
C ALA A 103 -5.08 -2.47 14.31
N LEU A 104 -4.82 -2.85 13.06
CA LEU A 104 -4.70 -4.25 12.65
C LEU A 104 -3.31 -4.82 12.97
N TYR A 105 -2.26 -4.00 12.88
CA TYR A 105 -0.89 -4.39 13.19
C TYR A 105 -0.64 -4.55 14.70
N ALA A 106 -1.22 -3.69 15.54
CA ALA A 106 -0.95 -3.68 16.98
C ALA A 106 -1.24 -5.01 17.70
N PRO A 107 -2.35 -5.74 17.45
CA PRO A 107 -2.57 -7.07 18.02
C PRO A 107 -1.51 -8.10 17.61
N ILE A 108 -0.94 -7.99 16.40
CA ILE A 108 0.11 -8.89 15.93
C ILE A 108 1.39 -8.62 16.74
N VAL A 109 1.80 -7.36 16.89
CA VAL A 109 2.96 -6.98 17.72
C VAL A 109 2.76 -7.42 19.16
N ALA A 110 1.57 -7.23 19.72
CA ALA A 110 1.22 -7.68 21.07
C ALA A 110 1.32 -9.20 21.21
N GLY A 111 0.78 -9.97 20.26
CA GLY A 111 0.88 -11.43 20.25
C GLY A 111 2.31 -11.93 20.21
N PHE A 112 3.16 -11.33 19.38
CA PHE A 112 4.60 -11.65 19.35
C PHE A 112 5.32 -11.23 20.64
N SER A 113 4.97 -10.08 21.22
CA SER A 113 5.56 -9.61 22.49
C SER A 113 5.23 -10.57 23.62
N LEU A 114 3.97 -11.03 23.70
CA LEU A 114 3.51 -12.03 24.66
C LEU A 114 4.23 -13.38 24.44
N ALA A 115 4.31 -13.85 23.19
CA ALA A 115 4.96 -15.12 22.86
C ALA A 115 6.47 -15.12 23.17
N ARG A 116 7.13 -13.95 23.13
CA ARG A 116 8.56 -13.80 23.45
C ARG A 116 8.83 -13.38 24.89
N GLY A 117 7.81 -13.03 25.67
CA GLY A 117 7.97 -12.52 27.04
C GLY A 117 8.67 -11.15 27.12
N GLU A 118 8.70 -10.38 26.03
CA GLU A 118 9.38 -9.07 25.95
C GLU A 118 8.48 -8.08 25.20
N VAL A 119 8.43 -6.83 25.66
CA VAL A 119 7.80 -5.74 24.88
C VAL A 119 8.72 -5.38 23.72
N LEU A 120 8.28 -5.65 22.50
CA LEU A 120 9.01 -5.36 21.27
C LEU A 120 8.90 -3.86 20.93
N TRP A 121 9.45 -3.03 21.82
CA TRP A 121 9.33 -1.57 21.83
C TRP A 121 9.65 -0.90 20.48
N PRO A 122 10.67 -1.33 19.70
CA PRO A 122 10.98 -0.66 18.43
C PRO A 122 9.82 -0.79 17.46
N SER A 123 9.15 -1.94 17.43
CA SER A 123 8.00 -2.18 16.56
C SER A 123 6.71 -1.56 17.10
N VAL A 124 6.60 -1.34 18.42
CA VAL A 124 5.51 -0.56 19.03
C VAL A 124 5.63 0.92 18.62
N PHE A 125 6.83 1.48 18.64
CA PHE A 125 7.10 2.86 18.27
C PHE A 125 7.35 3.07 16.76
N LEU A 126 7.30 2.01 15.96
CA LEU A 126 7.51 2.03 14.51
C LEU A 126 8.90 2.56 14.12
N VAL A 127 9.93 2.12 14.83
CA VAL A 127 11.35 2.51 14.67
C VAL A 127 12.30 1.30 14.57
N GLY A 128 11.79 0.09 14.46
CA GLY A 128 12.59 -1.14 14.32
C GLY A 128 13.46 -1.12 13.06
N ASN A 129 12.94 -0.58 11.96
CA ASN A 129 13.68 -0.44 10.70
C ASN A 129 14.78 0.64 10.71
N LEU A 130 15.03 1.34 11.84
CA LEU A 130 16.10 2.33 11.97
C LEU A 130 17.43 1.74 12.45
N GLY A 131 17.46 0.44 12.77
CA GLY A 131 18.69 -0.26 13.15
C GLY A 131 19.14 -0.02 14.58
N PHE A 132 18.25 0.46 15.46
CA PHE A 132 18.53 0.57 16.90
C PHE A 132 18.66 -0.80 17.58
N THR A 133 18.04 -1.84 16.99
CA THR A 133 18.16 -3.22 17.44
C THR A 133 17.95 -4.20 16.27
N ALA A 134 18.03 -5.49 16.56
CA ALA A 134 17.83 -6.59 15.63
C ALA A 134 16.78 -7.58 16.18
N PRO A 135 16.17 -8.44 15.35
CA PRO A 135 15.50 -9.63 15.86
C PRO A 135 16.48 -10.42 16.75
N PRO A 136 16.10 -10.81 17.99
CA PRO A 136 14.72 -11.03 18.46
C PRO A 136 14.02 -9.87 19.20
N HIS A 137 14.65 -8.72 19.44
CA HIS A 137 14.09 -7.62 20.26
C HIS A 137 13.11 -6.70 19.50
N MET A 138 12.75 -7.05 18.27
CA MET A 138 11.75 -6.38 17.46
C MET A 138 10.99 -7.36 16.57
N MET A 139 9.99 -6.89 15.82
CA MET A 139 9.37 -7.71 14.78
C MET A 139 10.41 -8.26 13.80
N PRO A 140 10.20 -9.48 13.26
CA PRO A 140 11.00 -9.95 12.14
C PRO A 140 11.08 -8.91 11.04
N TYR A 141 12.22 -8.81 10.36
CA TYR A 141 12.40 -7.86 9.25
C TYR A 141 11.26 -7.94 8.24
N LEU A 142 10.65 -9.10 8.04
CA LEU A 142 9.38 -9.31 7.31
C LEU A 142 8.35 -8.17 7.48
N TYR A 143 8.23 -7.51 8.63
CA TYR A 143 7.23 -6.46 8.89
C TYR A 143 7.71 -5.02 8.64
N TRP A 144 8.94 -4.83 8.14
CA TRP A 144 9.56 -3.52 7.91
C TRP A 144 8.68 -2.55 7.11
N PHE A 145 7.88 -3.06 6.17
CA PHE A 145 7.02 -2.23 5.33
C PHE A 145 5.97 -1.48 6.15
N VAL A 146 5.47 -2.03 7.26
CA VAL A 146 4.47 -1.36 8.10
C VAL A 146 5.08 -0.10 8.71
N GLU A 147 6.29 -0.21 9.23
CA GLU A 147 7.03 0.89 9.83
C GLU A 147 7.40 1.93 8.76
N ALA A 148 7.97 1.49 7.63
CA ALA A 148 8.30 2.37 6.51
C ALA A 148 7.06 3.07 5.92
N TYR A 149 5.92 2.38 5.81
CA TYR A 149 4.65 2.94 5.40
C TYR A 149 4.20 4.05 6.35
N ALA A 150 4.15 3.75 7.65
CA ALA A 150 3.73 4.73 8.66
C ALA A 150 4.65 5.95 8.68
N GLN A 151 5.95 5.74 8.66
CA GLN A 151 6.96 6.79 8.60
C GLN A 151 6.81 7.64 7.33
N THR A 152 6.53 7.03 6.17
CA THR A 152 6.25 7.76 4.92
C THR A 152 5.01 8.64 5.05
N ILE A 153 3.90 8.12 5.59
CA ILE A 153 2.69 8.93 5.80
C ILE A 153 2.97 10.09 6.75
N LEU A 154 3.65 9.83 7.87
CA LEU A 154 4.02 10.84 8.86
C LEU A 154 4.92 11.91 8.26
N LEU A 155 5.92 11.52 7.45
CA LEU A 155 6.80 12.46 6.76
C LEU A 155 6.02 13.39 5.83
N TRP A 156 5.03 12.88 5.07
CA TRP A 156 4.18 13.72 4.23
C TRP A 156 3.32 14.65 5.07
N VAL A 157 2.73 14.15 6.16
CA VAL A 157 1.93 14.97 7.08
C VAL A 157 2.80 16.09 7.67
N ILE A 158 4.02 15.80 8.12
CA ILE A 158 4.96 16.80 8.65
C ILE A 158 5.33 17.81 7.55
N LEU A 159 5.74 17.34 6.37
CA LEU A 159 6.13 18.20 5.25
C LEU A 159 4.99 19.17 4.88
N PHE A 160 3.76 18.66 4.75
CA PHE A 160 2.59 19.45 4.39
C PHE A 160 1.94 20.17 5.59
N SER A 161 2.44 20.00 6.81
CA SER A 161 2.06 20.87 7.94
C SER A 161 2.67 22.27 7.79
N ILE A 162 3.77 22.39 7.04
CA ILE A 162 4.46 23.65 6.74
C ILE A 162 3.70 24.42 5.65
N PRO A 163 3.18 25.64 5.91
CA PRO A 163 2.40 26.40 4.92
C PRO A 163 3.15 26.70 3.62
N GLN A 164 4.45 26.99 3.71
CA GLN A 164 5.31 27.26 2.56
C GLN A 164 5.44 26.04 1.65
N ALA A 165 5.63 24.85 2.24
CA ALA A 165 5.69 23.60 1.48
C ALA A 165 4.36 23.34 0.74
N ARG A 166 3.21 23.60 1.38
CA ARG A 166 1.90 23.52 0.72
C ARG A 166 1.81 24.49 -0.46
N ARG A 167 2.19 25.76 -0.28
CA ARG A 167 2.13 26.78 -1.35
C ARG A 167 2.98 26.37 -2.56
N ILE A 168 4.22 25.93 -2.33
CA ILE A 168 5.14 25.50 -3.39
C ILE A 168 4.56 24.28 -4.12
N ALA A 169 4.08 23.27 -3.38
CA ALA A 169 3.53 22.05 -3.96
C ALA A 169 2.22 22.28 -4.73
N HIS A 170 1.41 23.26 -4.32
CA HIS A 170 0.23 23.69 -5.09
C HIS A 170 0.63 24.35 -6.41
N ALA A 171 1.61 25.25 -6.38
CA ALA A 171 2.03 25.99 -7.57
C ALA A 171 2.81 25.11 -8.57
N MET A 172 3.69 24.24 -8.07
CA MET A 172 4.61 23.44 -8.89
C MET A 172 4.71 21.99 -8.35
N PRO A 173 3.62 21.19 -8.45
CA PRO A 173 3.55 19.87 -7.81
C PRO A 173 4.62 18.91 -8.32
N LEU A 174 4.83 18.82 -9.63
CA LEU A 174 5.85 17.94 -10.20
C LEU A 174 7.27 18.36 -9.82
N VAL A 175 7.59 19.66 -9.89
CA VAL A 175 8.94 20.17 -9.57
C VAL A 175 9.26 19.98 -8.09
N SER A 176 8.30 20.28 -7.20
CA SER A 176 8.45 20.02 -5.77
C SER A 176 8.66 18.52 -5.49
N GLY A 177 7.93 17.64 -6.18
CA GLY A 177 8.12 16.19 -6.09
C GLY A 177 9.52 15.75 -6.55
N ILE A 178 10.01 16.26 -7.68
CA ILE A 178 11.36 15.97 -8.18
C ILE A 178 12.44 16.44 -7.21
N PHE A 179 12.26 17.60 -6.59
CA PHE A 179 13.17 18.10 -5.56
C PHE A 179 13.21 17.17 -4.34
N VAL A 180 12.05 16.74 -3.83
CA VAL A 180 11.97 15.77 -2.74
C VAL A 180 12.54 14.41 -3.17
N LEU A 181 12.38 14.01 -4.43
CA LEU A 181 12.94 12.76 -4.96
C LEU A 181 14.46 12.81 -4.97
N ALA A 182 15.05 13.93 -5.39
CA ALA A 182 16.49 14.14 -5.35
C ALA A 182 17.02 14.06 -3.91
N ILE A 183 16.33 14.66 -2.93
CA ILE A 183 16.67 14.55 -1.51
C ILE A 183 16.57 13.09 -1.03
N ALA A 184 15.51 12.36 -1.39
CA ALA A 184 15.33 10.97 -0.98
C ALA A 184 16.38 10.03 -1.60
N VAL A 185 16.77 10.26 -2.86
CA VAL A 185 17.87 9.54 -3.51
C VAL A 185 19.20 9.89 -2.83
N ALA A 186 19.45 11.15 -2.52
CA ALA A 186 20.63 11.55 -1.77
C ALA A 186 20.68 10.89 -0.39
N ALA A 187 19.56 10.86 0.35
CA ALA A 187 19.46 10.22 1.65
C ALA A 187 19.85 8.74 1.59
N LYS A 188 19.41 8.00 0.55
CA LYS A 188 19.81 6.60 0.34
C LYS A 188 21.34 6.41 0.31
N PHE A 189 22.08 7.34 -0.31
CA PHE A 189 23.54 7.23 -0.45
C PHE A 189 24.30 7.90 0.70
N LEU A 190 23.77 8.96 1.28
CA LEU A 190 24.46 9.75 2.31
C LEU A 190 24.25 9.19 3.72
N THR A 191 23.08 8.64 4.04
CA THR A 191 22.81 8.05 5.37
C THR A 191 23.84 6.98 5.77
N PRO A 192 24.19 5.98 4.93
CA PRO A 192 25.22 5.00 5.31
C PRO A 192 26.61 5.58 5.56
N LEU A 193 26.92 6.81 5.13
CA LEU A 193 28.21 7.44 5.42
C LEU A 193 28.32 7.89 6.88
N VAL A 194 27.19 8.11 7.55
CA VAL A 194 27.12 8.58 8.95
C VAL A 194 26.47 7.57 9.90
N TRP A 195 25.65 6.68 9.36
CA TRP A 195 24.88 5.68 10.12
C TRP A 195 24.80 4.36 9.36
N TYR A 196 25.92 3.65 9.30
CA TYR A 196 26.01 2.34 8.66
C TYR A 196 25.56 1.23 9.62
N ILE A 197 24.49 0.52 9.26
CA ILE A 197 23.92 -0.58 10.06
C ILE A 197 24.02 -1.95 9.38
N GLY A 198 24.80 -2.06 8.30
CA GLY A 198 24.99 -3.30 7.55
C GLY A 198 23.76 -3.73 6.73
N GLY A 199 23.58 -5.05 6.56
CA GLY A 199 22.51 -5.64 5.75
C GLY A 199 21.09 -5.12 6.02
N PRO A 200 20.66 -4.88 7.29
CA PRO A 200 19.36 -4.31 7.62
C PRO A 200 19.06 -2.93 7.02
N GLN A 201 20.08 -2.22 6.51
CA GLN A 201 19.92 -0.91 5.90
C GLN A 201 18.88 -0.89 4.78
N ILE A 202 18.72 -1.99 4.04
CA ILE A 202 17.75 -2.12 2.97
C ILE A 202 16.29 -1.95 3.44
N PHE A 203 16.02 -2.04 4.75
CA PHE A 203 14.68 -1.90 5.31
C PHE A 203 14.39 -0.50 5.86
N THR A 204 15.41 0.36 5.92
CA THR A 204 15.32 1.70 6.50
C THR A 204 14.51 2.64 5.62
N LEU A 205 13.91 3.68 6.23
CA LEU A 205 13.21 4.71 5.48
C LEU A 205 14.10 5.39 4.42
N PRO A 206 15.35 5.83 4.72
CA PRO A 206 16.21 6.43 3.70
C PRO A 206 16.47 5.53 2.48
N ASP A 207 16.57 4.21 2.69
CA ASP A 207 16.81 3.27 1.59
C ASP A 207 15.59 3.03 0.70
N MET A 208 14.37 3.36 1.17
CA MET A 208 13.12 3.05 0.46
C MET A 208 12.29 4.29 0.10
N LEU A 209 12.54 5.43 0.75
CA LEU A 209 11.75 6.66 0.60
C LEU A 209 11.68 7.14 -0.86
N TYR A 210 12.77 7.03 -1.62
CA TYR A 210 12.79 7.46 -3.02
C TYR A 210 11.76 6.72 -3.89
N LEU A 211 11.40 5.47 -3.56
CA LEU A 211 10.36 4.71 -4.28
C LEU A 211 8.98 5.34 -4.04
N ALA A 212 8.67 5.69 -2.80
CA ALA A 212 7.42 6.38 -2.48
C ALA A 212 7.38 7.76 -3.15
N VAL A 213 8.45 8.55 -3.09
CA VAL A 213 8.49 9.85 -3.77
C VAL A 213 8.40 9.70 -5.29
N LEU A 214 9.03 8.68 -5.86
CA LEU A 214 8.89 8.34 -7.28
C LEU A 214 7.41 8.14 -7.64
N GLY A 215 6.70 7.29 -6.88
CA GLY A 215 5.27 7.08 -7.09
C GLY A 215 4.45 8.37 -7.01
N TRP A 216 4.78 9.27 -6.07
CA TRP A 216 4.15 10.59 -5.98
C TRP A 216 4.35 11.41 -7.26
N CYS A 217 5.58 11.45 -7.80
CA CYS A 217 5.92 12.18 -9.02
C CYS A 217 5.18 11.62 -10.25
N LEU A 218 5.08 10.29 -10.38
CA LEU A 218 4.44 9.65 -11.53
C LEU A 218 3.00 10.13 -11.75
N TYR A 219 2.27 10.43 -10.68
CA TYR A 219 0.89 10.93 -10.76
C TYR A 219 0.78 12.29 -11.47
N PHE A 220 1.80 13.15 -11.38
CA PHE A 220 1.79 14.49 -11.97
C PHE A 220 2.32 14.56 -13.40
N LEU A 221 2.61 13.41 -14.03
CA LEU A 221 3.05 13.33 -15.42
C LEU A 221 1.83 13.31 -16.35
N ASP A 222 1.29 14.50 -16.59
CA ASP A 222 0.07 14.77 -17.35
C ASP A 222 0.23 14.59 -18.88
N THR A 223 1.40 14.88 -19.46
CA THR A 223 1.61 14.84 -20.91
C THR A 223 2.52 13.69 -21.38
N PRO A 224 2.30 13.12 -22.58
CA PRO A 224 3.14 12.05 -23.12
C PRO A 224 4.63 12.37 -23.20
N PRO A 225 5.07 13.59 -23.60
CA PRO A 225 6.49 13.95 -23.60
C PRO A 225 7.10 13.92 -22.19
N LYS A 226 6.41 14.47 -21.18
CA LYS A 226 6.86 14.40 -19.79
C LYS A 226 6.98 12.95 -19.31
N ARG A 227 5.98 12.11 -19.62
CA ARG A 227 6.00 10.67 -19.29
C ARG A 227 7.19 9.96 -19.91
N LYS A 228 7.46 10.17 -21.20
CA LYS A 228 8.60 9.55 -21.92
C LYS A 228 9.94 10.02 -21.36
N ALA A 229 10.13 11.33 -21.20
CA ALA A 229 11.37 11.90 -20.67
C ALA A 229 11.66 11.40 -19.25
N PHE A 230 10.65 11.42 -18.37
CA PHE A 230 10.78 10.94 -17.01
C PHE A 230 11.03 9.43 -16.96
N PHE A 231 10.36 8.64 -17.80
CA PHE A 231 10.61 7.20 -17.90
C PHE A 231 12.06 6.90 -18.29
N SER A 232 12.64 7.62 -19.25
CA SER A 232 14.05 7.45 -19.63
C SER A 232 15.01 7.71 -18.48
N VAL A 233 14.77 8.76 -17.68
CA VAL A 233 15.57 9.07 -16.48
C VAL A 233 15.44 7.95 -15.44
N ILE A 234 14.22 7.47 -15.19
CA ILE A 234 13.98 6.38 -14.24
C ILE A 234 14.56 5.05 -14.72
N ALA A 235 14.56 4.80 -16.03
CA ALA A 235 15.22 3.63 -16.61
C ALA A 235 16.73 3.66 -16.30
N ILE A 236 17.41 4.77 -16.55
CA ILE A 236 18.83 4.94 -16.23
C ILE A 236 19.06 4.76 -14.72
N LEU A 237 18.24 5.40 -13.88
CA LEU A 237 18.36 5.27 -12.42
C LEU A 237 18.19 3.80 -11.97
N CYS A 238 17.21 3.08 -12.52
CA CYS A 238 16.99 1.67 -12.21
C CYS A 238 18.17 0.80 -12.64
N LEU A 239 18.78 1.05 -13.81
CA LEU A 239 19.98 0.34 -14.27
C LEU A 239 21.18 0.61 -13.35
N VAL A 240 21.40 1.88 -12.98
CA VAL A 240 22.47 2.26 -12.05
C VAL A 240 22.26 1.60 -10.69
N LEU A 241 21.05 1.67 -10.13
CA LEU A 241 20.75 1.06 -8.83
C LEU A 241 20.77 -0.48 -8.86
N ALA A 242 20.44 -1.10 -9.99
CA ALA A 242 20.54 -2.55 -10.17
C ALA A 242 22.00 -3.01 -10.12
N TRP A 243 22.88 -2.27 -10.80
CA TRP A 243 24.31 -2.50 -10.78
C TRP A 243 24.94 -2.17 -9.42
N TRP A 244 24.47 -1.11 -8.78
CA TRP A 244 24.99 -0.60 -7.50
C TRP A 244 24.77 -1.60 -6.35
N GLY A 245 25.81 -1.80 -5.54
CA GLY A 245 25.74 -2.69 -4.37
C GLY A 245 25.99 -4.17 -4.68
N GLY A 246 26.77 -4.47 -5.72
CA GLY A 246 27.34 -5.81 -5.94
C GLY A 246 26.80 -6.58 -7.16
N ASN A 247 26.08 -5.91 -8.08
CA ASN A 247 25.66 -6.44 -9.38
C ASN A 247 25.15 -7.91 -9.34
N TRP A 248 24.11 -8.18 -8.56
CA TRP A 248 23.57 -9.53 -8.36
C TRP A 248 22.12 -9.63 -8.84
N THR A 249 21.68 -10.85 -9.15
CA THR A 249 20.41 -11.13 -9.86
C THR A 249 19.19 -10.51 -9.19
N GLY A 250 19.05 -10.59 -7.86
CA GLY A 250 17.88 -10.05 -7.18
C GLY A 250 17.80 -8.52 -7.20
N SER A 251 18.94 -7.83 -7.32
CA SER A 251 18.94 -6.37 -7.55
C SER A 251 18.36 -6.04 -8.93
N TRP A 252 18.83 -6.73 -9.98
CA TRP A 252 18.27 -6.59 -11.33
C TRP A 252 16.78 -6.92 -11.37
N VAL A 253 16.37 -8.04 -10.77
CA VAL A 253 14.96 -8.42 -10.68
C VAL A 253 14.14 -7.33 -9.98
N LYS A 254 14.62 -6.79 -8.85
CA LYS A 254 13.96 -5.70 -8.13
C LYS A 254 13.71 -4.50 -9.03
N PHE A 255 14.75 -3.98 -9.66
CA PHE A 255 14.67 -2.72 -10.40
C PHE A 255 14.00 -2.86 -11.77
N MET A 256 14.08 -4.03 -12.41
CA MET A 256 13.32 -4.28 -13.65
C MET A 256 11.82 -4.44 -13.36
N LEU A 257 11.44 -5.04 -12.22
CA LEU A 257 10.04 -5.07 -11.79
C LEU A 257 9.52 -3.67 -11.44
N VAL A 258 10.33 -2.84 -10.76
CA VAL A 258 9.99 -1.43 -10.52
C VAL A 258 9.82 -0.68 -11.84
N LEU A 259 10.77 -0.81 -12.77
CA LEU A 259 10.70 -0.15 -14.08
C LEU A 259 9.48 -0.61 -14.89
N GLY A 260 9.14 -1.90 -14.86
CA GLY A 260 7.92 -2.43 -15.47
C GLY A 260 6.65 -1.85 -14.83
N ALA A 261 6.61 -1.73 -13.51
CA ALA A 261 5.49 -1.08 -12.81
C ALA A 261 5.37 0.41 -13.16
N VAL A 262 6.50 1.13 -13.28
CA VAL A 262 6.53 2.52 -13.76
C VAL A 262 5.97 2.61 -15.18
N PHE A 263 6.41 1.73 -16.07
CA PHE A 263 5.92 1.68 -17.46
C PHE A 263 4.39 1.49 -17.49
N VAL A 264 3.88 0.51 -16.74
CA VAL A 264 2.44 0.25 -16.65
C VAL A 264 1.69 1.48 -16.13
N LEU A 265 2.15 2.13 -15.07
CA LEU A 265 1.49 3.32 -14.52
C LEU A 265 1.45 4.50 -15.50
N LEU A 266 2.50 4.69 -16.31
CA LEU A 266 2.59 5.84 -17.23
C LEU A 266 1.89 5.63 -18.57
N PHE A 267 1.97 4.41 -19.10
CA PHE A 267 1.57 4.12 -20.47
C PHE A 267 0.35 3.20 -20.58
N ILE A 268 -0.05 2.54 -19.48
CA ILE A 268 -1.19 1.63 -19.43
C ILE A 268 -2.07 2.00 -18.22
N PRO A 269 -2.80 3.12 -18.27
CA PRO A 269 -3.61 3.58 -17.13
C PRO A 269 -4.73 2.59 -16.76
N ARG A 270 -5.20 1.82 -17.75
CA ARG A 270 -6.28 0.85 -17.61
C ARG A 270 -5.91 -0.47 -18.26
N ILE A 271 -6.28 -1.57 -17.59
CA ILE A 271 -6.06 -2.92 -18.08
C ILE A 271 -7.43 -3.59 -18.24
N THR A 272 -7.75 -3.94 -19.49
CA THR A 272 -8.97 -4.68 -19.82
C THR A 272 -8.74 -6.16 -19.58
N LEU A 273 -9.53 -6.76 -18.69
CA LEU A 273 -9.42 -8.15 -18.29
C LEU A 273 -10.76 -8.87 -18.44
N PRO A 274 -10.76 -10.20 -18.69
CA PRO A 274 -11.96 -11.01 -18.55
C PRO A 274 -12.56 -10.89 -17.15
N GLY A 275 -13.89 -10.93 -17.03
CA GLY A 275 -14.59 -10.71 -15.77
C GLY A 275 -14.26 -11.72 -14.66
N TRP A 276 -13.75 -12.92 -14.99
CA TRP A 276 -13.25 -13.88 -14.00
C TRP A 276 -11.90 -13.45 -13.41
N ALA A 277 -10.99 -12.93 -14.25
CA ALA A 277 -9.68 -12.45 -13.80
C ALA A 277 -9.83 -11.23 -12.89
N ALA A 278 -10.70 -10.28 -13.28
CA ALA A 278 -11.03 -9.13 -12.44
C ALA A 278 -11.64 -9.56 -11.08
N ARG A 279 -12.46 -10.63 -11.06
CA ARG A 279 -13.03 -11.19 -9.82
C ARG A 279 -11.98 -11.77 -8.87
N LEU A 280 -10.85 -12.26 -9.38
CA LEU A 280 -9.74 -12.76 -8.57
C LEU A 280 -8.78 -11.64 -8.13
N ILE A 281 -8.47 -10.70 -9.03
CA ILE A 281 -7.46 -9.66 -8.81
C ILE A 281 -7.95 -8.60 -7.82
N LEU A 282 -9.21 -8.15 -7.93
CA LEU A 282 -9.71 -7.03 -7.12
C LEU A 282 -9.74 -7.35 -5.61
N PRO A 283 -10.18 -8.54 -5.14
CA PRO A 283 -10.07 -8.92 -3.74
C PRO A 283 -8.63 -8.97 -3.23
N VAL A 284 -7.69 -9.54 -4.00
CA VAL A 284 -6.26 -9.61 -3.62
C VAL A 284 -5.68 -8.20 -3.49
N SER A 285 -5.99 -7.34 -4.46
CA SER A 285 -5.60 -5.93 -4.41
C SER A 285 -6.16 -5.22 -3.17
N ALA A 286 -7.42 -5.52 -2.80
CA ALA A 286 -8.11 -4.90 -1.65
C ALA A 286 -7.56 -5.35 -0.32
N ALA A 287 -7.22 -6.64 -0.23
CA ALA A 287 -6.67 -7.28 0.95
C ALA A 287 -5.14 -7.19 1.00
N SER A 288 -4.48 -6.39 0.16
CA SER A 288 -3.01 -6.43 0.04
C SER A 288 -2.28 -6.18 1.36
N TYR A 289 -2.81 -5.30 2.21
CA TYR A 289 -2.26 -5.04 3.55
C TYR A 289 -2.48 -6.22 4.50
N HIS A 290 -3.65 -6.86 4.46
CA HIS A 290 -3.96 -8.06 5.24
C HIS A 290 -3.13 -9.26 4.82
N ILE A 291 -2.99 -9.49 3.52
CA ILE A 291 -2.12 -10.53 2.96
C ILE A 291 -0.69 -10.27 3.43
N TYR A 292 -0.20 -9.03 3.35
CA TYR A 292 1.13 -8.69 3.83
C TYR A 292 1.32 -9.06 5.31
N LEU A 293 0.35 -8.76 6.18
CA LEU A 293 0.46 -9.06 7.60
C LEU A 293 0.39 -10.56 7.93
N PHE A 294 -0.41 -11.34 7.20
CA PHE A 294 -0.75 -12.72 7.59
C PHE A 294 -0.13 -13.81 6.70
N HIS A 295 0.58 -13.46 5.63
CA HIS A 295 1.10 -14.43 4.67
C HIS A 295 2.15 -15.40 5.23
N ARG A 296 2.81 -15.07 6.34
CA ARG A 296 3.77 -15.95 7.04
C ARG A 296 3.27 -16.47 8.38
N VAL A 297 2.37 -15.73 9.05
CA VAL A 297 1.90 -16.07 10.40
C VAL A 297 1.29 -17.47 10.48
N ILE A 298 0.29 -17.75 9.63
CA ILE A 298 -0.41 -19.04 9.66
C ILE A 298 0.42 -20.15 9.01
N PRO A 299 1.06 -19.95 7.84
CA PRO A 299 1.92 -20.99 7.26
C PRO A 299 3.06 -21.44 8.18
N ASP A 300 3.74 -20.52 8.85
CA ASP A 300 4.89 -20.85 9.71
C ASP A 300 4.47 -21.62 10.96
N TRP A 301 3.23 -21.42 11.41
CA TRP A 301 2.66 -22.18 12.52
C TRP A 301 2.11 -23.54 12.07
N LEU A 302 1.41 -23.61 10.93
CA LEU A 302 0.65 -24.79 10.51
C LEU A 302 1.47 -25.83 9.74
N LEU A 303 2.33 -25.41 8.81
CA LEU A 303 3.04 -26.34 7.93
C LEU A 303 4.01 -27.29 8.65
N PRO A 304 4.72 -26.87 9.72
CA PRO A 304 5.53 -27.80 10.50
C PRO A 304 4.70 -28.89 11.19
N GLN A 305 3.45 -28.60 11.59
CA GLN A 305 2.57 -29.58 12.23
C GLN A 305 2.04 -30.63 11.26
N LEU A 306 2.00 -30.30 9.97
CA LEU A 306 1.56 -31.18 8.89
C LEU A 306 2.71 -31.92 8.22
N ASP A 307 3.95 -31.73 8.69
CA ASP A 307 5.18 -32.20 8.06
C ASP A 307 5.26 -31.81 6.57
N LEU A 308 4.73 -30.65 6.18
CA LEU A 308 4.71 -30.18 4.79
C LEU A 308 5.75 -29.10 4.51
N GLY A 309 6.37 -28.52 5.55
CA GLY A 309 7.26 -27.36 5.41
C GLY A 309 8.50 -27.60 4.54
N THR A 310 8.97 -28.84 4.45
CA THR A 310 10.18 -29.23 3.72
C THR A 310 9.91 -29.94 2.39
N HIS A 311 8.68 -30.41 2.17
CA HIS A 311 8.32 -31.18 0.97
C HIS A 311 8.29 -30.27 -0.25
N GLN A 312 9.10 -30.52 -1.27
CA GLN A 312 9.02 -29.79 -2.53
C GLN A 312 8.27 -30.60 -3.60
N PRO A 313 7.36 -29.99 -4.38
CA PRO A 313 6.96 -28.56 -4.38
C PRO A 313 5.78 -28.23 -3.44
N ALA A 314 5.27 -29.21 -2.68
CA ALA A 314 4.04 -29.09 -1.90
C ALA A 314 4.09 -28.00 -0.80
N GLY A 315 5.22 -27.87 -0.11
CA GLY A 315 5.44 -26.91 0.98
C GLY A 315 5.31 -25.46 0.54
N PRO A 316 6.10 -24.98 -0.44
CA PRO A 316 5.95 -23.63 -0.98
C PRO A 316 4.57 -23.36 -1.55
N ALA A 317 3.97 -24.33 -2.26
CA ALA A 317 2.60 -24.19 -2.78
C ALA A 317 1.58 -24.01 -1.65
N ALA A 318 1.66 -24.83 -0.61
CA ALA A 318 0.81 -24.73 0.57
C ALA A 318 1.03 -23.41 1.32
N ALA A 319 2.28 -22.96 1.48
CA ALA A 319 2.61 -21.68 2.12
C ALA A 319 1.98 -20.49 1.37
N ILE A 320 2.07 -20.47 0.03
CA ILE A 320 1.46 -19.44 -0.81
C ILE A 320 -0.07 -19.47 -0.67
N SER A 321 -0.68 -20.65 -0.80
CA SER A 321 -2.14 -20.79 -0.74
C SER A 321 -2.70 -20.42 0.63
N ILE A 322 -2.11 -20.91 1.71
CA ILE A 322 -2.55 -20.63 3.09
C ILE A 322 -2.29 -19.17 3.44
N GLY A 323 -1.13 -18.61 3.06
CA GLY A 323 -0.79 -17.21 3.32
C GLY A 323 -1.70 -16.23 2.56
N LEU A 324 -2.07 -16.56 1.32
CA LEU A 324 -3.05 -15.76 0.56
C LEU A 324 -4.45 -15.88 1.18
N ALA A 325 -4.88 -17.09 1.51
CA ALA A 325 -6.18 -17.35 2.10
C ALA A 325 -6.34 -16.66 3.45
N SER A 326 -5.32 -16.71 4.32
CA SER A 326 -5.35 -16.07 5.64
C SER A 326 -5.59 -14.56 5.52
N GLY A 327 -4.84 -13.88 4.64
CA GLY A 327 -5.02 -12.45 4.38
C GLY A 327 -6.42 -12.10 3.85
N LEU A 328 -6.94 -12.90 2.91
CA LEU A 328 -8.28 -12.71 2.34
C LEU A 328 -9.38 -12.92 3.39
N VAL A 329 -9.25 -13.94 4.24
CA VAL A 329 -10.20 -14.23 5.32
C VAL A 329 -10.21 -13.10 6.34
N VAL A 330 -9.05 -12.63 6.82
CA VAL A 330 -8.98 -11.52 7.78
C VAL A 330 -9.55 -10.24 7.17
N PHE A 331 -9.26 -9.96 5.90
CA PHE A 331 -9.87 -8.83 5.19
C PHE A 331 -11.39 -8.93 5.13
N TRP A 332 -11.93 -10.10 4.78
CA TRP A 332 -13.36 -10.34 4.74
C TRP A 332 -14.01 -10.17 6.12
N LEU A 333 -13.42 -10.74 7.17
CA LEU A 333 -13.88 -10.61 8.56
C LEU A 333 -13.91 -9.15 9.02
N GLN A 334 -12.85 -8.39 8.74
CA GLN A 334 -12.80 -6.96 9.08
C GLN A 334 -13.92 -6.20 8.36
N LYS A 335 -14.16 -6.48 7.08
CA LYS A 335 -15.24 -5.84 6.31
C LYS A 335 -16.61 -6.15 6.91
N GLN A 336 -16.87 -7.41 7.27
CA GLN A 336 -18.13 -7.81 7.89
C GLN A 336 -18.33 -7.11 9.24
N LEU A 337 -17.30 -7.06 10.08
CA LEU A 337 -17.35 -6.36 11.36
C LEU A 337 -17.67 -4.88 11.20
N LEU A 338 -17.00 -4.19 10.28
CA LEU A 338 -17.25 -2.76 10.01
C LEU A 338 -18.67 -2.51 9.49
N SER A 339 -19.17 -3.37 8.60
CA SER A 339 -20.53 -3.26 8.07
C SER A 339 -21.58 -3.46 9.16
N TRP A 340 -21.36 -4.42 10.06
CA TRP A 340 -22.24 -4.70 11.18
C TRP A 340 -22.23 -3.57 12.22
N LEU A 341 -21.07 -2.99 12.52
CA LEU A 341 -20.95 -1.81 13.39
C LEU A 341 -21.67 -0.60 12.80
N ALA A 342 -21.55 -0.38 11.49
CA ALA A 342 -22.26 0.70 10.79
C ALA A 342 -23.78 0.51 10.85
N TYR A 343 -24.26 -0.71 10.60
CA TYR A 343 -25.68 -1.06 10.70
C TYR A 343 -26.23 -0.84 12.13
N ARG A 344 -25.49 -1.26 13.16
CA ARG A 344 -25.85 -1.01 14.57
C ARG A 344 -25.88 0.47 14.94
N ARG A 345 -24.97 1.26 14.37
CA ARG A 345 -24.95 2.72 14.60
C ARG A 345 -26.14 3.40 13.94
N ALA A 346 -26.47 3.03 12.70
CA ALA A 346 -27.61 3.54 11.96
C ALA A 346 -28.95 3.18 12.63
N SER A 347 -29.12 1.93 13.07
CA SER A 347 -30.32 1.48 13.80
C SER A 347 -30.48 2.18 15.16
N ARG A 348 -29.39 2.43 15.91
CA ARG A 348 -29.45 3.22 17.15
C ARG A 348 -29.82 4.70 16.92
N LEU A 349 -29.37 5.30 15.82
CA LEU A 349 -29.74 6.67 15.45
C LEU A 349 -31.20 6.75 14.96
N GLY A 350 -31.66 5.78 14.17
CA GLY A 350 -33.05 5.66 13.74
C GLY A 350 -34.03 5.39 14.89
N TRP A 351 -33.61 4.63 15.91
CA TRP A 351 -34.38 4.44 17.14
C TRP A 351 -34.49 5.76 17.92
N ARG A 352 -33.40 6.53 18.04
CA ARG A 352 -33.43 7.83 18.74
C ARG A 352 -34.30 8.87 18.05
N SER A 353 -34.36 8.91 16.72
CA SER A 353 -35.29 9.79 15.99
C SER A 353 -36.75 9.37 16.15
N HIS A 354 -37.04 8.07 16.29
CA HIS A 354 -38.41 7.60 16.56
C HIS A 354 -38.86 7.86 18.00
N VAL A 355 -37.96 7.80 18.99
CA VAL A 355 -38.29 8.12 20.39
C VAL A 355 -38.42 9.63 20.63
N ALA A 356 -37.69 10.47 19.89
CA ALA A 356 -37.84 11.93 19.95
C ALA A 356 -39.04 12.46 19.13
N GLY A 357 -39.70 11.61 18.33
CA GLY A 357 -40.88 11.93 17.52
C GLY A 357 -42.16 11.24 18.02
N GLY A 358 -42.31 11.07 19.34
CA GLY A 358 -43.58 10.66 19.96
C GLY A 358 -44.65 11.76 19.89
N PRO A 359 -45.94 11.39 19.90
CA PRO A 359 -47.00 12.14 19.24
C PRO A 359 -47.31 13.48 19.90
N LEU A 360 -47.47 14.53 19.08
CA LEU A 360 -48.30 15.68 19.43
C LEU A 360 -49.71 15.16 19.67
N GLU A 361 -50.07 14.97 20.95
CA GLU A 361 -51.44 14.77 21.37
C GLU A 361 -52.27 15.97 20.89
N ALA A 362 -53.19 15.69 19.96
CA ALA A 362 -54.36 16.50 19.75
C ALA A 362 -55.26 16.32 20.98
N ALA A 363 -55.37 17.37 21.80
CA ALA A 363 -56.41 17.53 22.79
C ALA A 363 -56.96 18.95 22.65
N GLU A 364 -58.18 19.00 22.11
CA GLU A 364 -59.26 20.01 22.23
C GLU A 364 -58.95 21.51 22.13
#